data_AF-A0A2M7CTH8-F1
#
_entry.id   AF-A0A2M7CTH8-F1
#
_cell.length_a   1.000
_cell.length_b   1.000
_cell.length_c   1.000
_cell.angle_alpha   90.00
_cell.angle_beta   90.00
_cell.angle_gamma   90.00
#
_symmetry.space_group_name_H-M   'P 1'
#
loop_
_entity.id
_entity.type
_entity.pdbx_description
1 polymer ?
#
loop_
_entity_poly.entity_id
_entity_poly.type
_entity_poly.pdbx_seq_one_letter_code
_entity_poly.pdbx_strand_id
1 'polypeptide(L)'
;MPKRHICKYFASQISSGHSVVVTWLQFEVDGRSLRGSEVISDSQSFCRKLGVLRSLRSSPSLIHYQESAMTKPMSSPRQVASRSPHALAQRPLARMVSALLLSGAISAAAQAFPPNINLSSLSGADGFRLDGVAASDYSGRSVSAAGDINGDGIDDLIVGAYRASPNGNASSGSSYVVFGKDTATVGNFTPTLALSSLNGSNGFRLDGGAAGDYSGHSVSAAGDINGDGFGDLIVGADRADPNGNYSGSSYVVFGQSTG
;
A
#
# COMPACT_ATOMS: atom_id res chain seq x y z
N MET A 1 0.70 42.00 -24.18
CA MET A 1 -0.31 41.61 -23.16
C MET A 1 0.19 40.31 -22.52
N PRO A 2 0.48 40.23 -21.21
CA PRO A 2 0.82 38.94 -20.61
C PRO A 2 -0.44 38.07 -20.60
N LYS A 3 -0.36 36.88 -21.21
CA LYS A 3 -1.43 35.88 -21.17
C LYS A 3 -1.68 35.52 -19.70
N ARG A 4 -2.91 35.67 -19.22
CA ARG A 4 -3.32 35.17 -17.90
C ARG A 4 -3.59 33.67 -18.05
N HIS A 5 -2.71 32.85 -17.47
CA HIS A 5 -2.94 31.41 -17.38
C HIS A 5 -3.92 31.14 -16.24
N ILE A 6 -5.02 30.45 -16.54
CA ILE A 6 -6.02 30.04 -15.55
C ILE A 6 -5.70 28.59 -15.17
N CYS A 7 -5.24 28.38 -13.94
CA CYS A 7 -5.12 27.03 -13.37
C CYS A 7 -6.42 26.71 -12.63
N LYS A 8 -7.14 25.68 -13.08
CA LYS A 8 -8.28 25.10 -12.35
C LYS A 8 -7.84 23.75 -11.81
N TYR A 9 -8.07 23.50 -10.53
CA TYR A 9 -7.75 22.22 -9.88
C TYR A 9 -9.05 21.57 -9.43
N PHE A 10 -9.16 20.26 -9.65
CA PHE A 10 -10.15 19.39 -9.05
C PHE A 10 -9.40 18.30 -8.30
N ALA A 11 -9.61 18.21 -6.99
CA ALA A 11 -9.10 17.11 -6.17
C ALA A 11 -10.29 16.31 -5.67
N SER A 12 -10.34 15.01 -5.97
CA SER A 12 -11.24 14.08 -5.30
C SER A 12 -10.47 13.41 -4.16
N GLN A 13 -10.90 13.65 -2.92
CA GLN A 13 -10.29 13.09 -1.73
C GLN A 13 -10.81 11.66 -1.51
N ILE A 14 -9.92 10.66 -1.49
CA ILE A 14 -10.21 9.36 -0.89
C ILE A 14 -9.25 9.23 0.29
N SER A 15 -9.80 9.23 1.50
CA SER A 15 -9.05 9.13 2.74
C SER A 15 -9.04 7.67 3.21
N SER A 16 -7.94 6.97 3.04
CA SER A 16 -7.59 5.82 3.90
C SER A 16 -6.28 6.15 4.64
N GLY A 17 -6.26 5.83 5.93
CA GLY A 17 -5.19 6.05 6.91
C GLY A 17 -3.90 6.74 6.43
N HIS A 18 -3.72 7.98 6.86
CA HIS A 18 -2.47 8.77 6.83
C HIS A 18 -1.82 9.11 5.47
N SER A 19 -2.35 8.68 4.33
CA SER A 19 -1.82 9.05 3.01
C SER A 19 -2.88 9.73 2.13
N VAL A 20 -2.53 10.87 1.54
CA VAL A 20 -3.38 11.55 0.54
C VAL A 20 -3.01 11.03 -0.84
N VAL A 21 -3.81 10.12 -1.39
CA VAL A 21 -3.64 9.69 -2.79
C VAL A 21 -4.43 10.62 -3.69
N VAL A 22 -3.74 11.50 -4.42
CA VAL A 22 -4.34 12.32 -5.47
C VAL A 22 -4.42 11.48 -6.74
N THR A 23 -5.60 11.02 -7.12
CA THR A 23 -5.65 10.00 -8.18
C THR A 23 -5.39 10.58 -9.58
N TRP A 24 -5.69 11.84 -9.91
CA TRP A 24 -5.25 12.43 -11.20
C TRP A 24 -5.17 13.97 -11.12
N LEU A 25 -4.17 14.57 -11.77
CA LEU A 25 -4.10 16.00 -12.04
C LEU A 25 -4.47 16.26 -13.51
N GLN A 26 -5.41 17.17 -13.75
CA GLN A 26 -5.72 17.68 -15.08
C GLN A 26 -5.30 19.15 -15.19
N PHE A 27 -4.40 19.44 -16.11
CA PHE A 27 -4.00 20.82 -16.45
C PHE A 27 -4.65 21.23 -17.76
N GLU A 28 -5.20 22.45 -17.82
CA GLU A 28 -5.55 23.10 -19.07
C GLU A 28 -4.56 24.23 -19.35
N VAL A 29 -3.75 24.07 -20.41
CA VAL A 29 -2.88 25.14 -20.92
C VAL A 29 -3.26 25.40 -22.36
N ASP A 30 -3.67 26.64 -22.65
CA ASP A 30 -4.06 27.10 -23.99
C ASP A 30 -5.08 26.16 -24.70
N GLY A 31 -6.05 25.62 -23.93
CA GLY A 31 -7.14 24.78 -24.45
C GLY A 31 -6.79 23.29 -24.67
N ARG A 32 -5.63 22.83 -24.21
CA ARG A 32 -5.23 21.41 -24.25
C ARG A 32 -5.21 20.81 -22.84
N SER A 33 -5.79 19.62 -22.71
CA SER A 33 -5.83 18.84 -21.47
C SER A 33 -4.59 17.95 -21.37
N LEU A 34 -3.82 18.09 -20.29
CA LEU A 34 -2.71 17.19 -19.94
C LEU A 34 -3.09 16.42 -18.68
N ARG A 35 -2.98 15.08 -18.73
CA ARG A 35 -3.21 14.18 -17.59
C ARG A 35 -1.87 13.68 -17.06
N GLY A 36 -1.69 13.74 -15.74
CA GLY A 36 -0.59 13.11 -15.03
C GLY A 36 -1.03 12.61 -13.65
N SER A 37 -0.45 11.51 -13.19
CA SER A 37 -0.59 10.97 -11.84
C SER A 37 0.77 11.05 -11.13
N GLU A 38 0.79 11.57 -9.89
CA GLU A 38 1.98 11.58 -9.03
C GLU A 38 1.52 11.26 -7.59
N VAL A 39 2.16 10.29 -6.94
CA VAL A 39 1.89 9.92 -5.54
C VAL A 39 2.76 10.81 -4.66
N ILE A 40 2.14 11.61 -3.79
CA ILE A 40 2.85 12.51 -2.87
C ILE A 40 2.47 12.15 -1.43
N SER A 41 3.44 11.70 -0.65
CA SER A 41 3.25 11.11 0.68
C SER A 41 3.16 12.12 1.83
N ASP A 42 3.21 13.43 1.56
CA ASP A 42 3.28 14.46 2.61
C ASP A 42 2.80 15.84 2.12
N SER A 43 1.91 16.48 2.89
CA SER A 43 1.33 17.79 2.61
C SER A 43 2.32 18.95 2.73
N GLN A 44 3.41 18.80 3.51
CA GLN A 44 4.48 19.80 3.64
C GLN A 44 5.42 19.79 2.42
N SER A 45 5.67 18.62 1.81
CA SER A 45 6.45 18.50 0.58
C SER A 45 5.74 19.13 -0.63
N PHE A 46 4.40 19.09 -0.67
CA PHE A 46 3.59 19.77 -1.70
C PHE A 46 3.81 21.30 -1.71
N CYS A 47 3.81 21.94 -0.53
CA CYS A 47 4.02 23.38 -0.41
C CYS A 47 5.46 23.84 -0.73
N ARG A 48 6.47 22.98 -0.53
CA ARG A 48 7.87 23.28 -0.88
C ARG A 48 8.13 23.22 -2.38
N LYS A 49 7.49 22.28 -3.09
CA LYS A 49 7.72 22.02 -4.54
C LYS A 49 7.12 23.11 -5.45
N LEU A 50 6.12 23.87 -4.97
CA LEU A 50 5.45 24.96 -5.71
C LEU A 50 6.06 26.37 -5.47
N GLY A 51 7.09 26.51 -4.63
CA GLY A 51 7.84 27.77 -4.52
C GLY A 51 7.09 28.96 -3.89
N VAL A 52 6.07 28.71 -3.04
CA VAL A 52 5.31 29.79 -2.38
C VAL A 52 5.19 29.54 -0.89
N LEU A 53 6.24 29.81 -0.11
CA LEU A 53 6.11 30.10 1.33
C LEU A 53 7.17 31.11 1.78
N ARG A 54 6.75 32.38 1.96
CA ARG A 54 7.40 33.27 2.95
C ARG A 54 6.66 33.10 4.28
N SER A 55 7.40 32.59 5.27
CA SER A 55 7.18 32.71 6.72
C SER A 55 5.80 32.37 7.28
N LEU A 56 5.66 31.16 7.84
CA LEU A 56 4.68 30.89 8.89
C LEU A 56 5.43 30.61 10.20
N ARG A 57 5.39 31.58 11.13
CA ARG A 57 5.61 31.31 12.56
C ARG A 57 4.31 30.83 13.17
N SER A 58 4.45 29.91 14.11
CA SER A 58 3.46 29.32 15.00
C SER A 58 2.42 30.30 15.57
N SER A 59 1.13 29.95 15.50
CA SER A 59 0.23 29.74 16.67
C SER A 59 -1.26 29.72 16.28
N PRO A 60 -2.14 29.10 17.09
CA PRO A 60 -3.40 28.51 16.65
C PRO A 60 -4.60 29.42 16.93
N SER A 61 -5.36 29.82 15.90
CA SER A 61 -6.73 30.33 16.06
C SER A 61 -7.46 30.29 14.72
N LEU A 62 -8.76 29.99 14.79
CA LEU A 62 -9.74 29.91 13.70
C LEU A 62 -9.51 30.90 12.54
N ILE A 63 -9.65 30.42 11.30
CA ILE A 63 -9.82 31.28 10.13
C ILE A 63 -11.24 31.10 9.59
N HIS A 64 -12.06 32.13 9.82
CA HIS A 64 -13.26 32.47 9.06
C HIS A 64 -12.83 33.03 7.69
N TYR A 65 -13.44 32.60 6.59
CA TYR A 65 -13.26 33.23 5.28
C TYR A 65 -14.33 34.32 5.06
N GLN A 66 -13.88 35.52 4.68
CA GLN A 66 -14.67 36.61 4.10
C GLN A 66 -14.03 36.95 2.73
N GLU A 67 -14.84 37.05 1.68
CA GLU A 67 -14.42 37.61 0.40
C GLU A 67 -14.25 39.13 0.51
N SER A 68 -13.08 39.66 0.13
CA SER A 68 -12.89 41.09 -0.09
C SER A 68 -12.65 41.35 -1.58
N ALA A 69 -13.63 42.00 -2.21
CA ALA A 69 -13.45 42.72 -3.46
C ALA A 69 -12.71 44.04 -3.17
N MET A 70 -11.65 44.33 -3.91
CA MET A 70 -10.96 45.63 -3.88
C MET A 70 -10.81 46.23 -5.29
N THR A 71 -10.80 47.56 -5.28
CA THR A 71 -11.28 48.55 -6.24
C THR A 71 -10.19 49.12 -7.19
N LYS A 72 -10.63 49.76 -8.28
CA LYS A 72 -9.81 50.52 -9.27
C LYS A 72 -9.13 51.78 -8.69
N PRO A 73 -8.17 52.39 -9.43
CA PRO A 73 -8.46 53.71 -10.03
C PRO A 73 -7.93 53.95 -11.47
N MET A 74 -8.27 55.16 -11.97
CA MET A 74 -8.37 55.68 -13.35
C MET A 74 -7.09 56.19 -14.04
N SER A 75 -7.09 56.20 -15.38
CA SER A 75 -6.70 57.36 -16.23
C SER A 75 -7.28 57.23 -17.67
N SER A 76 -7.68 58.36 -18.26
CA SER A 76 -8.20 58.55 -19.65
C SER A 76 -7.52 59.83 -20.24
N PRO A 77 -7.80 60.34 -21.48
CA PRO A 77 -8.75 59.92 -22.52
C PRO A 77 -8.23 59.95 -24.00
N ARG A 78 -8.92 59.25 -24.92
CA ARG A 78 -9.33 59.80 -26.23
C ARG A 78 -10.40 58.94 -26.94
N GLN A 79 -11.36 59.64 -27.56
CA GLN A 79 -12.57 59.17 -28.26
C GLN A 79 -12.26 58.31 -29.51
N VAL A 80 -13.15 57.47 -30.06
CA VAL A 80 -14.31 57.82 -30.92
C VAL A 80 -15.32 56.64 -31.01
N ALA A 81 -16.58 57.00 -31.27
CA ALA A 81 -17.84 56.26 -31.23
C ALA A 81 -18.03 55.05 -32.19
N SER A 82 -18.89 54.09 -31.81
CA SER A 82 -20.29 53.98 -32.30
C SER A 82 -20.86 52.54 -32.34
N ARG A 83 -22.17 52.43 -32.01
CA ARG A 83 -23.20 51.42 -32.36
C ARG A 83 -23.46 50.16 -31.48
N SER A 84 -24.58 50.30 -30.74
CA SER A 84 -25.79 49.44 -30.64
C SER A 84 -25.77 48.06 -29.93
N PRO A 85 -26.83 47.70 -29.16
CA PRO A 85 -26.86 46.56 -28.25
C PRO A 85 -27.56 45.32 -28.84
N HIS A 86 -26.99 44.13 -28.61
CA HIS A 86 -27.73 42.87 -28.68
C HIS A 86 -27.95 42.35 -27.26
N ALA A 87 -29.18 42.53 -26.79
CA ALA A 87 -29.75 41.76 -25.70
C ALA A 87 -29.98 40.32 -26.17
N LEU A 88 -29.62 39.33 -25.34
CA LEU A 88 -30.41 38.11 -25.11
C LEU A 88 -29.76 37.19 -24.07
N ALA A 89 -30.61 36.72 -23.16
CA ALA A 89 -30.52 35.49 -22.37
C ALA A 89 -29.59 35.46 -21.14
N GLN A 90 -30.10 36.02 -20.03
CA GLN A 90 -29.88 35.43 -18.71
C GLN A 90 -30.51 34.01 -18.72
N ARG A 91 -29.71 32.96 -18.59
CA ARG A 91 -30.19 31.61 -18.28
C ARG A 91 -29.89 31.36 -16.80
N PRO A 92 -30.88 31.15 -15.91
CA PRO A 92 -30.60 30.70 -14.56
C PRO A 92 -30.39 29.18 -14.66
N LEU A 93 -29.15 28.71 -14.51
CA LEU A 93 -28.86 27.29 -14.46
C LEU A 93 -28.24 26.93 -13.12
N ALA A 94 -28.94 26.02 -12.46
CA ALA A 94 -28.57 25.22 -11.29
C ALA A 94 -28.56 25.94 -9.94
N ARG A 95 -29.74 25.90 -9.27
CA ARG A 95 -29.78 25.65 -7.82
C ARG A 95 -29.07 24.31 -7.58
N MET A 96 -27.80 24.34 -7.19
CA MET A 96 -27.18 23.19 -6.55
C MET A 96 -27.87 23.03 -5.19
N VAL A 97 -28.70 22.00 -5.08
CA VAL A 97 -29.14 21.49 -3.79
C VAL A 97 -27.89 20.95 -3.11
N SER A 98 -27.30 21.73 -2.20
CA SER A 98 -26.39 21.19 -1.19
C SER A 98 -27.21 20.25 -0.32
N ALA A 99 -27.27 18.98 -0.71
CA ALA A 99 -27.58 17.91 0.21
C ALA A 99 -26.41 17.86 1.20
N LEU A 100 -26.58 18.57 2.31
CA LEU A 100 -25.85 18.34 3.55
C LEU A 100 -26.18 16.89 3.94
N LEU A 101 -25.43 15.92 3.41
CA LEU A 101 -25.34 14.62 4.04
C LEU A 101 -24.85 14.93 5.45
N LEU A 102 -25.74 14.67 6.41
CA LEU A 102 -25.42 14.71 7.82
C LEU A 102 -24.01 14.15 7.95
N SER A 103 -23.12 14.96 8.50
CA SER A 103 -21.89 14.51 9.10
C SER A 103 -22.27 13.56 10.25
N GLY A 104 -22.76 12.38 9.91
CA GLY A 104 -22.37 11.18 10.62
C GLY A 104 -20.88 11.16 10.42
N ALA A 105 -20.17 11.80 11.35
CA ALA A 105 -18.86 11.35 11.71
C ALA A 105 -19.05 9.85 11.98
N ILE A 106 -18.81 9.04 10.95
CA ILE A 106 -18.31 7.70 11.13
C ILE A 106 -16.94 8.00 11.71
N SER A 107 -16.93 8.30 13.01
CA SER A 107 -15.80 8.01 13.85
C SER A 107 -15.73 6.50 13.73
N ALA A 108 -15.03 6.03 12.69
CA ALA A 108 -14.33 4.78 12.75
C ALA A 108 -13.37 5.01 13.91
N ALA A 109 -13.90 4.85 15.13
CA ALA A 109 -13.09 4.61 16.29
C ALA A 109 -12.26 3.43 15.83
N ALA A 110 -11.00 3.69 15.48
CA ALA A 110 -10.06 2.66 15.09
C ALA A 110 -10.24 1.57 16.14
N GLN A 111 -10.74 0.41 15.72
CA GLN A 111 -11.12 -0.65 16.63
C GLN A 111 -9.91 -0.87 17.54
N ALA A 112 -10.02 -0.46 18.81
CA ALA A 112 -8.88 -0.52 19.70
C ALA A 112 -8.49 -1.99 19.81
N PHE A 113 -7.19 -2.28 19.67
CA PHE A 113 -6.69 -3.65 19.82
C PHE A 113 -7.14 -4.17 21.20
N PRO A 114 -7.87 -5.29 21.25
CA PRO A 114 -8.33 -5.82 22.52
C PRO A 114 -7.11 -6.27 23.35
N PRO A 115 -7.16 -6.14 24.69
CA PRO A 115 -6.04 -6.55 25.54
C PRO A 115 -5.75 -8.06 25.49
N ASN A 116 -6.71 -8.86 25.01
CA ASN A 116 -6.55 -10.29 24.76
C ASN A 116 -7.19 -10.65 23.43
N ILE A 117 -6.49 -11.44 22.61
CA ILE A 117 -7.00 -12.02 21.37
C ILE A 117 -7.04 -13.54 21.55
N ASN A 118 -8.21 -14.16 21.36
CA ASN A 118 -8.32 -15.60 21.36
C ASN A 118 -8.01 -16.14 19.96
N LEU A 119 -6.89 -16.86 19.81
CA LEU A 119 -6.44 -17.39 18.53
C LEU A 119 -7.41 -18.40 17.89
N SER A 120 -8.31 -19.01 18.68
CA SER A 120 -9.32 -19.93 18.13
C SER A 120 -10.56 -19.23 17.58
N SER A 121 -10.73 -17.93 17.83
CA SER A 121 -11.87 -17.14 17.34
C SER A 121 -11.53 -16.24 16.15
N LEU A 122 -10.32 -16.35 15.59
CA LEU A 122 -9.92 -15.61 14.39
C LEU A 122 -10.87 -15.92 13.23
N SER A 123 -11.25 -14.90 12.48
CA SER A 123 -12.33 -14.96 11.48
C SER A 123 -11.86 -14.76 10.04
N GLY A 124 -10.59 -14.45 9.83
CA GLY A 124 -10.04 -13.97 8.56
C GLY A 124 -10.08 -12.44 8.43
N ALA A 125 -11.05 -11.77 9.08
CA ALA A 125 -11.13 -10.30 9.10
C ALA A 125 -10.19 -9.67 10.15
N ASP A 126 -9.92 -10.39 11.23
CA ASP A 126 -9.09 -9.99 12.37
C ASP A 126 -7.80 -10.83 12.51
N GLY A 127 -7.55 -11.71 11.53
CA GLY A 127 -6.41 -12.63 11.49
C GLY A 127 -6.83 -14.04 11.07
N PHE A 128 -5.85 -14.92 10.90
CA PHE A 128 -6.07 -16.30 10.47
C PHE A 128 -4.98 -17.23 11.04
N ARG A 129 -5.28 -18.54 11.03
CA ARG A 129 -4.36 -19.60 11.46
C ARG A 129 -3.74 -20.31 10.24
N LEU A 130 -2.47 -20.67 10.34
CA LEU A 130 -1.78 -21.54 9.39
C LEU A 130 -1.72 -22.97 9.92
N ASP A 131 -2.31 -23.93 9.19
CA ASP A 131 -2.30 -25.34 9.59
C ASP A 131 -1.18 -26.10 8.86
N GLY A 132 -0.33 -26.77 9.65
CA GLY A 132 0.77 -27.60 9.14
C GLY A 132 0.29 -28.79 8.30
N VAL A 133 1.18 -29.33 7.47
CA VAL A 133 0.83 -30.34 6.46
C VAL A 133 0.66 -31.74 7.07
N ALA A 134 1.62 -32.20 7.87
CA ALA A 134 1.60 -33.52 8.47
C ALA A 134 1.96 -33.51 9.96
N ALA A 135 1.62 -34.62 10.62
CA ALA A 135 1.93 -34.83 12.03
C ALA A 135 3.45 -34.81 12.24
N SER A 136 3.90 -34.14 13.30
CA SER A 136 5.32 -34.02 13.67
C SER A 136 6.20 -33.27 12.68
N ASP A 137 5.63 -32.47 11.77
CA ASP A 137 6.40 -31.56 10.91
C ASP A 137 6.98 -30.37 11.69
N TYR A 138 6.39 -30.05 12.85
CA TYR A 138 6.70 -28.87 13.67
C TYR A 138 6.66 -27.57 12.86
N SER A 139 5.63 -27.41 12.01
CA SER A 139 5.32 -26.13 11.38
C SER A 139 5.19 -25.03 12.43
N GLY A 140 5.73 -23.85 12.14
CA GLY A 140 5.82 -22.74 13.09
C GLY A 140 7.04 -22.82 14.01
N ARG A 141 8.01 -23.71 13.75
CA ARG A 141 9.28 -23.76 14.50
C ARG A 141 10.04 -22.44 14.41
N SER A 142 10.03 -21.83 13.24
CA SER A 142 10.64 -20.52 12.95
C SER A 142 9.72 -19.78 12.01
N VAL A 143 9.51 -18.48 12.23
CA VAL A 143 8.64 -17.62 11.42
C VAL A 143 9.31 -16.27 11.21
N SER A 144 9.08 -15.65 10.06
CA SER A 144 9.56 -14.30 9.76
C SER A 144 8.63 -13.58 8.80
N ALA A 145 8.64 -12.25 8.84
CA ALA A 145 8.17 -11.48 7.70
C ALA A 145 9.11 -11.79 6.52
N ALA A 146 8.55 -12.06 5.35
CA ALA A 146 9.31 -12.33 4.13
C ALA A 146 9.55 -11.04 3.31
N GLY A 147 8.80 -9.97 3.59
CA GLY A 147 8.69 -8.81 2.70
C GLY A 147 7.82 -9.15 1.49
N ASP A 148 7.66 -8.23 0.55
CA ASP A 148 6.99 -8.48 -0.73
C ASP A 148 7.95 -9.23 -1.67
N ILE A 149 7.83 -10.56 -1.73
CA ILE A 149 8.70 -11.40 -2.55
C ILE A 149 8.14 -11.65 -3.94
N ASN A 150 6.86 -11.31 -4.15
CA ASN A 150 6.09 -11.63 -5.34
C ASN A 150 5.76 -10.39 -6.20
N GLY A 151 6.08 -9.20 -5.69
CA GLY A 151 5.96 -7.91 -6.35
C GLY A 151 4.56 -7.29 -6.36
N ASP A 152 3.63 -7.76 -5.54
CA ASP A 152 2.25 -7.27 -5.53
C ASP A 152 2.00 -6.06 -4.62
N GLY A 153 3.05 -5.62 -3.92
CA GLY A 153 3.03 -4.50 -2.98
C GLY A 153 2.54 -4.87 -1.58
N ILE A 154 2.41 -6.16 -1.28
CA ILE A 154 1.94 -6.67 0.02
C ILE A 154 2.98 -7.62 0.61
N ASP A 155 3.34 -7.39 1.88
CA ASP A 155 4.31 -8.24 2.54
C ASP A 155 3.81 -9.69 2.70
N ASP A 156 4.72 -10.62 2.43
CA ASP A 156 4.54 -12.06 2.56
C ASP A 156 5.07 -12.60 3.91
N LEU A 157 4.83 -13.88 4.18
CA LEU A 157 5.27 -14.57 5.40
C LEU A 157 6.02 -15.85 5.07
N ILE A 158 7.05 -16.19 5.86
CA ILE A 158 7.72 -17.50 5.79
C ILE A 158 7.59 -18.27 7.11
N VAL A 159 7.31 -19.57 7.00
CA VAL A 159 7.12 -20.50 8.11
C VAL A 159 7.97 -21.76 7.92
N GLY A 160 8.82 -22.09 8.89
CA GLY A 160 9.64 -23.28 8.91
C GLY A 160 8.98 -24.50 9.55
N ALA A 161 9.17 -25.67 8.94
CA ALA A 161 8.73 -26.99 9.39
C ALA A 161 9.88 -28.01 9.23
N TYR A 162 10.89 -27.86 10.08
CA TYR A 162 12.19 -28.54 9.94
C TYR A 162 12.15 -30.08 9.99
N ARG A 163 11.05 -30.69 10.46
CA ARG A 163 10.90 -32.17 10.45
C ARG A 163 10.00 -32.69 9.35
N ALA A 164 9.45 -31.82 8.52
CA ALA A 164 8.69 -32.23 7.35
C ALA A 164 9.51 -33.20 6.49
N SER A 165 8.80 -34.14 5.88
CA SER A 165 9.40 -35.18 5.04
C SER A 165 8.88 -35.09 3.60
N PRO A 166 9.10 -33.96 2.90
CA PRO A 166 8.62 -33.78 1.54
C PRO A 166 9.16 -34.89 0.62
N ASN A 167 8.33 -35.35 -0.31
CA ASN A 167 8.68 -36.36 -1.31
C ASN A 167 9.23 -37.68 -0.71
N GLY A 168 8.92 -37.98 0.56
CA GLY A 168 9.41 -39.17 1.27
C GLY A 168 10.81 -39.02 1.90
N ASN A 169 11.45 -37.85 1.80
CA ASN A 169 12.77 -37.59 2.36
C ASN A 169 12.67 -37.29 3.86
N ALA A 170 12.88 -38.31 4.68
CA ALA A 170 12.71 -38.26 6.13
C ALA A 170 13.42 -37.07 6.77
N SER A 171 12.64 -36.16 7.38
CA SER A 171 13.11 -34.94 8.03
C SER A 171 14.12 -34.15 7.20
N SER A 172 13.95 -34.09 5.88
CA SER A 172 14.69 -33.13 5.05
C SER A 172 14.28 -31.68 5.39
N GLY A 173 13.06 -31.51 5.90
CA GLY A 173 12.50 -30.24 6.31
C GLY A 173 11.85 -29.51 5.14
N SER A 174 10.90 -28.63 5.46
CA SER A 174 10.28 -27.71 4.50
C SER A 174 10.16 -26.32 5.11
N SER A 175 10.14 -25.30 4.25
CA SER A 175 9.63 -23.97 4.59
C SER A 175 8.46 -23.63 3.68
N TYR A 176 7.53 -22.80 4.15
CA TYR A 176 6.34 -22.40 3.43
C TYR A 176 6.31 -20.89 3.36
N VAL A 177 6.23 -20.36 2.14
CA VAL A 177 5.97 -18.94 1.92
C VAL A 177 4.48 -18.77 1.66
N VAL A 178 3.84 -17.88 2.39
CA VAL A 178 2.43 -17.54 2.26
C VAL A 178 2.33 -16.12 1.74
N PHE A 179 1.66 -15.94 0.60
CA PHE A 179 1.54 -14.60 0.04
C PHE A 179 0.55 -13.75 0.83
N GLY A 180 0.94 -12.48 1.01
CA GLY A 180 0.07 -11.42 1.48
C GLY A 180 -1.13 -11.25 0.56
N LYS A 181 -2.19 -10.63 1.08
CA LYS A 181 -3.38 -10.30 0.26
C LYS A 181 -3.99 -9.00 0.71
N ASP A 182 -4.56 -8.28 -0.25
CA ASP A 182 -5.26 -7.04 0.02
C ASP A 182 -6.52 -7.33 0.85
N THR A 183 -6.64 -6.69 2.01
CA THR A 183 -7.80 -6.83 2.90
C THR A 183 -8.95 -5.91 2.52
N ALA A 184 -8.77 -5.01 1.55
CA ALA A 184 -9.87 -4.22 0.98
C ALA A 184 -10.89 -5.11 0.25
N THR A 185 -10.47 -6.28 -0.22
CA THR A 185 -11.38 -7.31 -0.77
C THR A 185 -11.78 -8.29 0.33
N VAL A 186 -13.06 -8.25 0.72
CA VAL A 186 -13.63 -9.14 1.74
C VAL A 186 -13.47 -10.61 1.33
N GLY A 187 -12.98 -11.43 2.25
CA GLY A 187 -12.86 -12.89 2.06
C GLY A 187 -11.50 -13.37 1.51
N ASN A 188 -10.54 -12.48 1.32
CA ASN A 188 -9.19 -12.87 0.89
C ASN A 188 -8.47 -13.78 1.89
N PHE A 189 -8.73 -13.57 3.19
CA PHE A 189 -8.33 -14.48 4.25
C PHE A 189 -9.54 -15.22 4.83
N THR A 190 -9.44 -16.53 4.92
CA THR A 190 -10.31 -17.40 5.71
C THR A 190 -9.75 -17.52 7.14
N PRO A 191 -10.55 -17.92 8.15
CA PRO A 191 -10.06 -18.19 9.51
C PRO A 191 -8.84 -19.12 9.58
N THR A 192 -8.70 -19.99 8.59
CA THR A 192 -7.64 -21.00 8.52
C THR A 192 -7.17 -21.15 7.07
N LEU A 193 -5.86 -21.20 6.89
CA LEU A 193 -5.19 -21.55 5.65
C LEU A 193 -4.32 -22.80 5.90
N ALA A 194 -4.60 -23.88 5.17
CA ALA A 194 -3.79 -25.08 5.23
C ALA A 194 -2.53 -24.89 4.38
N LEU A 195 -1.34 -25.12 4.94
CA LEU A 195 -0.09 -25.01 4.18
C LEU A 195 0.02 -26.03 3.03
N SER A 196 -0.80 -27.10 3.07
CA SER A 196 -0.93 -28.08 1.99
C SER A 196 -1.70 -27.56 0.78
N SER A 197 -2.43 -26.45 0.88
CA SER A 197 -3.19 -25.86 -0.23
C SER A 197 -2.43 -24.76 -0.99
N LEU A 198 -1.15 -24.55 -0.66
CA LEU A 198 -0.30 -23.62 -1.40
C LEU A 198 -0.06 -24.13 -2.83
N ASN A 199 -0.22 -23.25 -3.82
CA ASN A 199 -0.30 -23.63 -5.23
C ASN A 199 0.42 -22.67 -6.20
N GLY A 200 1.21 -21.73 -5.68
CA GLY A 200 1.92 -20.73 -6.46
C GLY A 200 1.18 -19.40 -6.63
N SER A 201 -0.16 -19.36 -6.49
CA SER A 201 -0.92 -18.09 -6.50
C SER A 201 -1.22 -17.53 -5.11
N ASN A 202 -1.02 -18.34 -4.07
CA ASN A 202 -1.23 -17.98 -2.67
C ASN A 202 0.01 -18.25 -1.79
N GLY A 203 1.14 -18.53 -2.43
CA GLY A 203 2.39 -18.96 -1.79
C GLY A 203 2.89 -20.31 -2.32
N PHE A 204 3.99 -20.78 -1.77
CA PHE A 204 4.68 -22.00 -2.22
C PHE A 204 5.48 -22.67 -1.10
N ARG A 205 6.00 -23.87 -1.38
CA ARG A 205 6.82 -24.66 -0.46
C ARG A 205 8.25 -24.76 -0.96
N LEU A 206 9.20 -24.63 -0.05
CA LEU A 206 10.64 -24.86 -0.24
C LEU A 206 11.00 -26.19 0.45
N ASP A 207 11.46 -27.17 -0.33
CA ASP A 207 11.79 -28.51 0.17
C ASP A 207 13.29 -28.63 0.47
N GLY A 208 13.64 -29.29 1.59
CA GLY A 208 15.00 -29.61 1.96
C GLY A 208 15.67 -30.59 0.97
N GLY A 209 16.99 -30.47 0.83
CA GLY A 209 17.77 -31.17 -0.19
C GLY A 209 17.90 -32.68 0.05
N ALA A 210 18.28 -33.07 1.27
CA ALA A 210 18.50 -34.46 1.65
C ALA A 210 17.85 -34.82 3.00
N ALA A 211 17.67 -36.11 3.24
CA ALA A 211 17.09 -36.61 4.48
C ALA A 211 17.96 -36.21 5.68
N GLY A 212 17.34 -35.64 6.70
CA GLY A 212 18.02 -35.22 7.93
C GLY A 212 18.63 -33.82 7.89
N ASP A 213 18.55 -33.09 6.78
CA ASP A 213 19.13 -31.74 6.64
C ASP A 213 18.49 -30.68 7.55
N TYR A 214 17.23 -30.90 7.94
CA TYR A 214 16.44 -30.01 8.80
C TYR A 214 16.25 -28.62 8.20
N SER A 215 16.05 -28.53 6.87
CA SER A 215 15.74 -27.27 6.20
C SER A 215 14.50 -26.61 6.80
N GLY A 216 14.54 -25.29 7.00
CA GLY A 216 13.48 -24.56 7.70
C GLY A 216 13.59 -24.63 9.22
N HIS A 217 14.74 -25.06 9.77
CA HIS A 217 15.02 -24.92 11.21
C HIS A 217 15.15 -23.45 11.62
N SER A 218 15.63 -22.61 10.71
CA SER A 218 15.59 -21.14 10.82
C SER A 218 15.20 -20.52 9.48
N VAL A 219 14.38 -19.47 9.52
CA VAL A 219 13.95 -18.71 8.33
C VAL A 219 14.00 -17.21 8.64
N SER A 220 14.31 -16.39 7.62
CA SER A 220 14.26 -14.93 7.73
C SER A 220 14.09 -14.27 6.36
N ALA A 221 13.57 -13.04 6.32
CA ALA A 221 13.83 -12.16 5.18
C ALA A 221 15.33 -11.85 5.08
N ALA A 222 15.85 -11.87 3.86
CA ALA A 222 17.18 -11.41 3.53
C ALA A 222 17.19 -9.94 3.05
N GLY A 223 16.02 -9.37 2.77
CA GLY A 223 15.88 -8.10 2.04
C GLY A 223 16.10 -8.31 0.54
N ASP A 224 16.15 -7.25 -0.26
CA ASP A 224 16.53 -7.33 -1.67
C ASP A 224 18.07 -7.37 -1.77
N ILE A 225 18.65 -8.56 -1.86
CA ILE A 225 20.11 -8.71 -1.87
C ILE A 225 20.69 -8.72 -3.29
N ASN A 226 19.85 -8.91 -4.31
CA ASN A 226 20.26 -8.97 -5.71
C ASN A 226 19.98 -7.65 -6.47
N GLY A 227 19.24 -6.72 -5.87
CA GLY A 227 18.92 -5.39 -6.39
C GLY A 227 17.83 -5.38 -7.46
N ASP A 228 16.95 -6.39 -7.49
CA ASP A 228 15.88 -6.51 -8.49
C ASP A 228 14.55 -5.86 -8.05
N GLY A 229 14.48 -5.39 -6.81
CA GLY A 229 13.32 -4.72 -6.24
C GLY A 229 12.34 -5.66 -5.53
N PHE A 230 12.61 -6.96 -5.44
CA PHE A 230 11.80 -7.94 -4.70
C PHE A 230 12.50 -8.36 -3.40
N GLY A 231 11.72 -8.70 -2.37
CA GLY A 231 12.28 -9.28 -1.15
C GLY A 231 12.86 -10.68 -1.39
N ASP A 232 14.04 -10.95 -0.83
CA ASP A 232 14.65 -12.27 -0.83
C ASP A 232 14.53 -12.95 0.54
N LEU A 233 14.73 -14.26 0.54
CA LEU A 233 14.60 -15.11 1.73
C LEU A 233 15.91 -15.84 2.02
N ILE A 234 16.14 -16.13 3.31
CA ILE A 234 17.19 -17.04 3.75
C ILE A 234 16.61 -18.16 4.61
N VAL A 235 17.03 -19.40 4.33
CA VAL A 235 16.60 -20.62 5.00
C VAL A 235 17.81 -21.41 5.47
N GLY A 236 17.85 -21.75 6.77
CA GLY A 236 18.88 -22.59 7.35
C GLY A 236 18.50 -24.07 7.36
N ALA A 237 19.45 -24.91 6.97
CA ALA A 237 19.46 -26.36 7.12
C ALA A 237 20.72 -26.74 7.93
N ASP A 238 20.63 -26.65 9.26
CA ASP A 238 21.78 -26.72 10.16
C ASP A 238 22.47 -28.10 10.16
N ARG A 239 21.83 -29.11 9.57
CA ARG A 239 22.34 -30.49 9.52
C ARG A 239 22.68 -30.98 8.12
N ALA A 240 22.60 -30.12 7.12
CA ALA A 240 23.11 -30.47 5.80
C ALA A 240 24.62 -30.74 5.87
N ASP A 241 25.11 -31.61 4.98
CA ASP A 241 26.48 -32.12 5.02
C ASP A 241 27.33 -31.78 3.78
N PRO A 242 27.31 -30.55 3.21
CA PRO A 242 28.04 -30.25 1.98
C PRO A 242 29.56 -30.43 2.12
N ASN A 243 30.10 -30.29 3.34
CA ASN A 243 31.53 -30.39 3.64
C ASN A 243 31.83 -31.34 4.82
N GLY A 244 30.99 -32.35 5.02
CA GLY A 244 31.09 -33.30 6.14
C GLY A 244 29.99 -33.10 7.19
N ASN A 245 29.96 -34.00 8.17
CA ASN A 245 28.85 -34.13 9.13
C ASN A 245 28.51 -32.82 9.86
N TYR A 246 27.25 -32.43 9.75
CA TYR A 246 26.61 -31.25 10.30
C TYR A 246 27.37 -29.95 9.99
N SER A 247 27.98 -29.86 8.79
CA SER A 247 28.64 -28.64 8.32
C SER A 247 27.65 -27.51 8.02
N GLY A 248 26.38 -27.86 7.81
CA GLY A 248 25.27 -26.95 7.61
C GLY A 248 25.23 -26.35 6.21
N SER A 249 24.02 -25.99 5.78
CA SER A 249 23.78 -25.19 4.59
C SER A 249 22.86 -24.02 4.93
N SER A 250 23.05 -22.90 4.25
CA SER A 250 22.09 -21.80 4.22
C SER A 250 21.74 -21.54 2.76
N TYR A 251 20.46 -21.39 2.47
CA TYR A 251 19.93 -21.20 1.13
C TYR A 251 19.33 -19.80 1.04
N VAL A 252 19.72 -19.04 0.03
CA VAL A 252 19.02 -17.81 -0.35
C VAL A 252 18.06 -18.13 -1.49
N VAL A 253 16.85 -17.61 -1.42
CA VAL A 253 15.83 -17.72 -2.47
C VAL A 253 15.47 -16.30 -2.88
N PHE A 254 15.68 -15.99 -4.17
CA PHE A 254 15.33 -14.67 -4.70
C PHE A 254 13.82 -14.51 -4.89
N GLY A 255 13.33 -13.31 -4.58
CA GLY A 255 12.01 -12.87 -4.98
C GLY A 255 11.91 -12.72 -6.50
N GLN A 256 10.69 -12.64 -7.02
CA GLN A 256 10.43 -12.30 -8.42
C GLN A 256 8.96 -11.89 -8.60
N SER A 257 8.70 -11.02 -9.58
CA SER A 257 7.32 -10.71 -9.98
C SER A 257 6.57 -11.99 -10.35
N THR A 258 5.35 -12.15 -9.84
CA THR A 258 4.40 -13.08 -10.44
C THR A 258 4.23 -12.72 -11.91
N GLY A 259 4.64 -13.62 -12.82
CA GLY A 259 4.56 -13.42 -14.27
C GLY A 259 3.14 -13.42 -14.81
#